data_AF-A0A811Q7H0-F1
#
_entry.id   AF-A0A811Q7H0-F1
#
_cell.length_a   1.000
_cell.length_b   1.000
_cell.length_c   1.000
_cell.angle_alpha   90.00
_cell.angle_beta   90.00
_cell.angle_gamma   90.00
#
_symmetry.space_group_name_H-M   'P 1'
#
loop_
_entity.id
_entity.type
_entity.pdbx_description
1 polymer ?
#
loop_
_entity_poly.entity_id
_entity_poly.type
_entity_poly.pdbx_seq_one_letter_code
_entity_poly.pdbx_strand_id
1 'polypeptide(L)'
;MVLFEKRRKISKALKGFILPAIIHQLNVASKGLNHLKATKGGPNQAEVIVMYNDEVVKRHVVYLDQHECTCREWQVSGKPCPHALAVITTERQPNMEQYVDVAYSVHKFQAAYAGMIPVITDKSQRAGS
;
A
#
# COMPACT_ATOMS: atom_id res chain seq x y z
N MET A 1 9.41 -9.21 22.58
CA MET A 1 8.40 -10.27 22.38
C MET A 1 6.95 -9.78 22.40
N VAL A 2 6.57 -8.80 23.23
CA VAL A 2 5.17 -8.29 23.34
C VAL A 2 4.57 -7.83 22.00
N LEU A 3 5.33 -7.10 21.17
CA LEU A 3 4.84 -6.61 19.87
C LEU A 3 4.56 -7.73 18.86
N PHE A 4 5.37 -8.79 18.86
CA PHE A 4 5.19 -9.93 17.95
C PHE A 4 3.90 -10.69 18.30
N GLU A 5 3.67 -10.97 19.58
CA GLU A 5 2.44 -11.63 20.03
C GLU A 5 1.20 -10.77 19.77
N LYS A 6 1.30 -9.44 19.94
CA LYS A 6 0.21 -8.52 19.55
C LYS A 6 -0.10 -8.62 18.05
N ARG A 7 0.93 -8.59 17.19
CA ARG A 7 0.75 -8.72 15.73
C ARG A 7 0.23 -10.10 15.32
N ARG A 8 0.60 -11.16 16.02
CA ARG A 8 0.06 -12.52 15.84
C ARG A 8 -1.42 -12.61 16.21
N LYS A 9 -1.85 -11.98 17.30
CA LYS A 9 -3.28 -11.90 17.64
C LYS A 9 -4.08 -11.16 16.57
N ILE A 10 -3.53 -10.05 16.07
CA ILE A 10 -4.14 -9.30 14.95
C ILE A 10 -4.21 -10.19 13.71
N SER A 11 -3.13 -10.89 13.34
CA SER A 11 -3.09 -11.68 12.10
C SER A 11 -4.18 -12.75 12.03
N LYS A 12 -4.50 -13.38 13.17
CA LYS A 12 -5.59 -14.37 13.28
C LYS A 12 -6.99 -13.78 13.08
N ALA A 13 -7.17 -12.48 13.38
CA ALA A 13 -8.46 -11.81 13.27
C ALA A 13 -8.68 -11.17 11.88
N LEU A 14 -7.61 -10.97 11.11
CA LEU A 14 -7.69 -10.36 9.77
C LEU A 14 -8.37 -11.29 8.76
N LYS A 15 -9.19 -10.70 7.89
CA LYS A 15 -9.90 -11.34 6.78
C LYS A 15 -9.74 -10.51 5.51
N GLY A 16 -10.01 -11.10 4.34
CA GLY A 16 -9.86 -10.46 3.03
C GLY A 16 -8.50 -10.72 2.38
N PHE A 17 -8.26 -10.13 1.22
CA PHE A 17 -7.04 -10.35 0.43
C PHE A 17 -5.92 -9.38 0.83
N ILE A 18 -6.19 -8.07 0.82
CA ILE A 18 -5.24 -7.02 1.23
C ILE A 18 -5.49 -6.57 2.67
N LEU A 19 -4.43 -6.17 3.37
CA LEU A 19 -4.52 -5.61 4.71
C LEU A 19 -5.50 -4.41 4.77
N PRO A 20 -6.53 -4.44 5.64
CA PRO A 20 -7.52 -3.36 5.74
C PRO A 20 -6.92 -1.98 6.02
N ALA A 21 -5.80 -1.94 6.75
CA ALA A 21 -5.07 -0.71 7.02
C ALA A 21 -4.52 -0.05 5.74
N ILE A 22 -4.08 -0.83 4.76
CA ILE A 22 -3.57 -0.31 3.49
C ILE A 22 -4.72 0.25 2.65
N ILE A 23 -5.84 -0.49 2.55
CA ILE A 23 -7.04 0.00 1.87
C ILE A 23 -7.57 1.28 2.50
N HIS A 24 -7.60 1.35 3.83
CA HIS A 24 -7.98 2.57 4.55
C HIS A 24 -7.04 3.74 4.22
N GLN A 25 -5.73 3.53 4.24
CA GLN A 25 -4.75 4.58 3.89
C GLN A 25 -4.97 5.10 2.47
N LEU A 26 -5.20 4.22 1.49
CA LEU A 26 -5.44 4.61 0.10
C LEU A 26 -6.74 5.41 -0.05
N ASN A 27 -7.82 4.98 0.63
CA ASN A 27 -9.10 5.68 0.63
C ASN A 27 -9.04 7.05 1.32
N VAL A 28 -8.14 7.24 2.29
CA VAL A 28 -7.89 8.56 2.90
C VAL A 28 -7.07 9.42 1.94
N ALA A 29 -5.98 8.87 1.38
CA ALA A 29 -5.12 9.58 0.44
C ALA A 29 -5.86 10.04 -0.82
N SER A 30 -6.85 9.28 -1.28
CA SER A 30 -7.63 9.61 -2.48
C SER A 30 -8.52 10.83 -2.35
N LYS A 31 -8.75 11.34 -1.13
CA LYS A 31 -9.59 12.53 -0.89
C LYS A 31 -8.87 13.86 -1.10
N GLY A 32 -7.53 13.87 -1.06
CA GLY A 32 -6.71 15.08 -1.07
C GLY A 32 -6.05 15.42 -2.42
N LEU A 33 -6.68 15.04 -3.53
CA LEU A 33 -6.05 15.04 -4.86
C LEU A 33 -6.52 16.17 -5.79
N ASN A 34 -7.13 17.23 -5.25
CA ASN A 34 -7.67 18.37 -6.02
C ASN A 34 -6.63 19.15 -6.83
N HIS A 35 -5.35 19.07 -6.46
CA HIS A 35 -4.24 19.66 -7.18
C HIS A 35 -3.76 18.81 -8.37
N LEU A 36 -4.39 17.65 -8.59
CA LEU A 36 -4.09 16.74 -9.70
C LEU A 36 -5.26 16.74 -10.69
N LYS A 37 -4.96 16.77 -11.99
CA LYS A 37 -5.97 16.55 -13.04
C LYS A 37 -5.56 15.37 -13.90
N ALA A 38 -6.37 14.31 -13.88
CA ALA A 38 -6.18 13.14 -14.73
C ALA A 38 -6.88 13.33 -16.07
N THR A 39 -6.17 13.05 -17.16
CA THR A 39 -6.68 13.05 -18.53
C THR A 39 -6.41 11.68 -19.15
N LYS A 40 -7.46 11.07 -19.71
CA LYS A 40 -7.33 9.78 -20.39
C LYS A 40 -6.44 9.95 -21.63
N GLY A 41 -5.38 9.17 -21.71
CA GLY A 41 -4.50 9.13 -22.88
C GLY A 41 -4.93 8.01 -23.82
N GLY A 42 -4.37 6.82 -23.59
CA GLY A 42 -4.63 5.60 -24.37
C GLY A 42 -5.51 4.59 -23.59
N PRO A 43 -5.64 3.34 -24.07
CA PRO A 43 -6.51 2.33 -23.48
C PRO A 43 -6.29 2.15 -21.98
N ASN A 44 -5.02 2.01 -21.56
CA ASN A 44 -4.63 1.71 -20.18
C ASN A 44 -3.57 2.70 -19.63
N GLN A 45 -3.54 3.91 -20.19
CA GLN A 45 -2.63 4.97 -19.75
C GLN A 45 -3.36 6.29 -19.58
N ALA A 46 -3.00 7.02 -18.53
CA ALA A 46 -3.53 8.34 -18.23
C ALA A 46 -2.39 9.32 -17.94
N GLU A 47 -2.53 10.54 -18.47
CA GLU A 47 -1.69 11.65 -18.06
C GLU A 47 -2.29 12.28 -16.79
N VAL A 48 -1.44 12.61 -15.84
CA VAL A 48 -1.80 13.35 -14.64
C VAL A 48 -0.95 14.60 -14.58
N ILE A 49 -1.60 15.76 -14.61
CA ILE A 49 -0.95 17.05 -14.42
C ILE A 49 -1.03 17.47 -12.95
N VAL A 50 0.07 17.98 -12.44
CA VAL A 50 0.19 18.55 -11.09
C VAL A 50 0.08 20.06 -11.20
N MET A 51 -0.87 20.64 -10.46
CA MET A 51 -1.20 22.06 -10.47
C MET A 51 -0.68 22.72 -9.18
N TYR A 52 -0.08 23.91 -9.30
CA TYR A 52 0.25 24.79 -8.19
C TYR A 52 -0.05 26.22 -8.59
N ASN A 53 -0.84 26.96 -7.81
CA ASN A 53 -1.31 28.31 -8.15
C ASN A 53 -1.84 28.43 -9.59
N ASP A 54 -2.66 27.46 -10.01
CA ASP A 54 -3.23 27.33 -11.36
C ASP A 54 -2.23 27.14 -12.51
N GLU A 55 -0.95 26.93 -12.21
CA GLU A 55 0.08 26.60 -13.19
C GLU A 55 0.41 25.10 -13.18
N VAL A 56 0.70 24.56 -14.36
CA VAL A 56 1.16 23.18 -14.52
C VAL A 56 2.63 23.10 -14.14
N VAL A 57 2.93 22.50 -13.00
CA VAL A 57 4.31 22.33 -12.52
C VAL A 57 4.94 21.02 -12.95
N LYS A 58 4.14 19.96 -13.16
CA LYS A 58 4.65 18.65 -13.54
C LYS A 58 3.61 17.80 -14.26
N ARG A 59 4.10 16.85 -15.06
CA ARG A 59 3.29 15.83 -15.73
C ARG A 59 3.82 14.44 -15.39
N HIS A 60 2.90 13.51 -15.21
CA HIS A 60 3.18 12.12 -14.96
C HIS A 60 2.26 11.25 -15.83
N VAL A 61 2.81 10.16 -16.38
CA VAL A 61 2.01 9.10 -16.99
C VAL A 61 1.83 7.97 -15.99
N VAL A 62 0.60 7.49 -15.87
CA VAL A 62 0.19 6.32 -15.10
C VAL A 62 -0.19 5.20 -16.08
N TYR A 63 0.33 4.01 -15.85
CA TYR A 63 -0.01 2.79 -16.57
C TYR A 63 -0.68 1.83 -15.60
N LEU A 64 -2.03 1.72 -15.66
CA LEU A 64 -2.80 1.00 -14.65
C LEU A 64 -2.48 -0.49 -14.66
N ASP A 65 -2.48 -1.14 -15.83
CA ASP A 65 -2.23 -2.60 -15.94
C ASP A 65 -0.85 -3.02 -15.44
N GLN A 66 0.12 -2.09 -15.51
CA GLN A 66 1.51 -2.35 -15.15
C GLN A 66 1.78 -1.98 -13.68
N HIS A 67 0.82 -1.37 -12.99
CA HIS A 67 1.01 -0.77 -11.67
C HIS A 67 2.20 0.20 -11.64
N GLU A 68 2.31 1.01 -12.70
CA GLU A 68 3.43 1.92 -12.88
C GLU A 68 2.99 3.38 -12.93
N CYS A 69 3.85 4.23 -12.38
CA CYS A 69 3.79 5.66 -12.61
C CYS A 69 5.20 6.18 -12.94
N THR A 70 5.28 7.15 -13.84
CA THR A 70 6.56 7.84 -14.13
C THR A 70 7.16 8.56 -12.91
N CYS A 71 6.40 8.76 -11.81
CA CYS A 71 6.95 9.24 -10.54
C CYS A 71 7.74 8.18 -9.76
N ARG A 72 7.71 6.91 -10.19
CA ARG A 72 8.41 5.74 -9.61
C ARG A 72 7.98 5.30 -8.21
N GLU A 73 7.10 6.04 -7.54
CA GLU A 73 6.64 5.70 -6.20
C GLU A 73 5.85 4.38 -6.15
N TRP A 74 5.01 4.09 -7.14
CA TRP A 74 4.22 2.86 -7.15
C TRP A 74 5.12 1.64 -7.30
N GLN A 75 6.08 1.67 -8.21
CA GLN A 75 7.01 0.58 -8.46
C GLN A 75 7.88 0.26 -7.24
N VAL A 76 8.22 1.26 -6.44
CA VAL A 76 9.04 1.08 -5.23
C VAL A 76 8.18 0.66 -4.03
N SER A 77 7.03 1.29 -3.85
CA SER A 77 6.19 1.05 -2.67
C SER A 77 5.25 -0.13 -2.81
N GLY A 78 4.98 -0.61 -4.02
CA GLY A 78 3.99 -1.66 -4.29
C GLY A 78 2.53 -1.21 -4.07
N LYS A 79 2.26 0.08 -3.95
CA LYS A 79 0.90 0.62 -3.80
C LYS A 79 0.70 1.90 -4.61
N PRO A 80 -0.55 2.27 -4.95
CA PRO A 80 -0.81 3.43 -5.79
C PRO A 80 -0.26 4.73 -5.17
N CYS A 81 0.53 5.45 -5.95
CA CYS A 81 0.95 6.82 -5.64
C CYS A 81 -0.22 7.81 -5.78
N PRO A 82 -0.10 9.08 -5.34
CA PRO A 82 -1.16 10.09 -5.50
C PRO A 82 -1.63 10.26 -6.95
N HIS A 83 -0.72 10.20 -7.93
CA HIS A 83 -1.08 10.27 -9.35
C HIS A 83 -1.93 9.07 -9.80
N ALA A 84 -1.55 7.87 -9.38
CA ALA A 84 -2.29 6.65 -9.70
C ALA A 84 -3.67 6.66 -9.04
N LEU A 85 -3.76 7.09 -7.77
CA LEU A 85 -5.03 7.25 -7.09
C LEU A 85 -5.96 8.21 -7.83
N ALA A 86 -5.44 9.34 -8.33
CA ALA A 86 -6.23 10.31 -9.09
C ALA A 86 -6.88 9.68 -10.34
N VAL A 87 -6.17 8.74 -10.99
CA VAL A 87 -6.69 8.00 -12.15
C VAL A 87 -7.69 6.92 -11.70
N ILE A 88 -7.33 6.11 -10.69
CA ILE A 88 -8.17 5.02 -10.17
C ILE A 88 -9.52 5.55 -9.69
N THR A 89 -9.57 6.71 -9.04
CA THR A 89 -10.81 7.28 -8.51
C THR A 89 -11.64 8.03 -9.55
N THR A 90 -11.26 7.98 -10.84
CA THR A 90 -12.18 8.38 -11.91
C THR A 90 -13.34 7.38 -12.05
N GLU A 91 -13.13 6.13 -11.66
CA GLU A 91 -14.18 5.12 -11.51
C GLU A 91 -14.91 5.34 -10.17
N ARG A 92 -16.24 5.16 -10.18
CA ARG A 92 -17.04 5.22 -8.96
C ARG A 92 -16.81 3.95 -8.14
N GLN A 93 -16.34 4.12 -6.90
CA GLN A 93 -16.09 3.03 -5.95
C GLN A 93 -15.11 1.97 -6.51
N PRO A 94 -13.88 2.36 -6.83
CA PRO A 94 -12.91 1.45 -7.43
C PRO A 94 -12.56 0.34 -6.44
N ASN A 95 -12.36 -0.88 -6.97
CA ASN A 95 -11.79 -1.95 -6.16
C ASN A 95 -10.29 -1.67 -5.92
N MET A 96 -9.95 -1.08 -4.77
CA MET A 96 -8.58 -0.72 -4.43
C MET A 96 -7.65 -1.94 -4.30
N GLU A 97 -8.19 -3.12 -3.97
CA GLU A 97 -7.38 -4.32 -3.73
C GLU A 97 -6.61 -4.77 -4.98
N GLN A 98 -7.16 -4.52 -6.17
CA GLN A 98 -6.53 -4.92 -7.44
C GLN A 98 -5.23 -4.17 -7.74
N TYR A 99 -5.03 -3.00 -7.11
CA TYR A 99 -3.93 -2.08 -7.41
C TYR A 99 -2.79 -2.15 -6.37
N VAL A 100 -2.87 -3.09 -5.41
CA VAL A 100 -1.91 -3.23 -4.31
C VAL A 100 -1.11 -4.51 -4.46
N ASP A 101 0.21 -4.43 -4.26
CA ASP A 101 1.10 -5.58 -4.33
C ASP A 101 0.77 -6.63 -3.25
N VAL A 102 0.93 -7.90 -3.62
CA VAL A 102 0.69 -9.06 -2.74
C VAL A 102 1.57 -9.06 -1.48
N ALA A 103 2.66 -8.31 -1.44
CA ALA A 103 3.44 -7.97 -0.25
C ALA A 103 2.56 -7.50 0.92
N TYR A 104 1.47 -6.79 0.62
CA TYR A 104 0.50 -6.29 1.60
C TYR A 104 -0.70 -7.22 1.83
N SER A 105 -0.63 -8.47 1.38
CA SER A 105 -1.72 -9.42 1.59
C SER A 105 -1.86 -9.84 3.05
N VAL A 106 -3.10 -10.12 3.46
CA VAL A 106 -3.41 -10.73 4.76
C VAL A 106 -2.67 -12.06 4.91
N HIS A 107 -2.60 -12.85 3.85
CA HIS A 107 -1.89 -14.13 3.84
C HIS A 107 -0.39 -13.97 4.17
N LYS A 108 0.33 -13.05 3.49
CA LYS A 108 1.75 -12.81 3.80
C LYS A 108 1.94 -12.29 5.22
N PHE A 109 1.04 -11.44 5.71
CA PHE A 109 1.07 -10.98 7.09
C PHE A 109 0.86 -12.15 8.08
N GLN A 110 -0.10 -13.03 7.83
CA GLN A 110 -0.33 -14.22 8.64
C GLN A 110 0.86 -15.16 8.66
N ALA A 111 1.46 -15.44 7.49
CA ALA A 111 2.65 -16.27 7.37
C ALA A 111 3.83 -15.68 8.17
N ALA A 112 4.06 -14.37 8.09
CA ALA A 112 5.13 -13.69 8.81
C ALA A 112 5.00 -13.78 10.35
N TYR A 113 3.77 -13.87 10.87
CA TYR A 113 3.49 -13.94 12.31
C TYR A 113 2.96 -15.31 12.77
N ALA A 114 3.11 -16.37 11.96
CA ALA A 114 2.62 -17.70 12.28
C ALA A 114 3.42 -18.38 13.41
N GLY A 115 4.74 -18.14 13.43
CA GLY A 115 5.67 -18.73 14.37
C GLY A 115 5.46 -18.28 15.82
N MET A 116 6.15 -18.96 16.74
CA MET A 116 6.26 -18.56 18.14
C MET A 116 7.70 -18.13 18.38
N ILE A 117 7.92 -16.92 18.90
CA ILE A 117 9.26 -16.51 19.35
C ILE A 117 9.47 -17.15 20.73
N PRO A 118 10.45 -18.07 20.89
CA PRO A 118 10.73 -18.67 22.19
C PRO A 118 11.22 -17.61 23.17
N VAL A 119 10.85 -17.79 24.45
CA VAL A 119 11.36 -16.96 25.54
C VAL A 119 12.85 -17.26 25.69
N ILE A 120 13.70 -16.30 25.34
CA ILE A 120 15.13 -16.38 25.65
C ILE A 120 15.25 -16.01 27.13
N THR A 121 15.50 -16.99 27.99
CA THR A 121 15.83 -16.74 29.40
C THR A 121 17.21 -16.09 29.51
N ASP A 122 17.39 -15.29 30.56
CA ASP A 122 18.62 -14.55 30.86
C ASP A 122 19.86 -15.47 30.88
N LYS A 123 21.02 -14.97 30.45
CA LYS A 123 22.31 -15.67 30.43
C LYS A 123 22.86 -15.98 31.85
N SER A 124 22.16 -15.63 32.92
CA SER A 124 22.59 -15.85 34.30
C SER A 124 22.45 -17.30 34.82
N GLN A 125 22.03 -18.26 33.99
CA GLN A 125 22.07 -19.69 34.34
C GLN A 125 23.06 -20.47 33.46
N ARG A 126 24.35 -20.17 33.58
CA ARG A 126 25.41 -21.17 33.42
C ARG A 126 26.14 -21.29 34.76
N ALA A 127 25.53 -21.99 35.69
CA ALA A 127 26.21 -22.52 36.87
C ALA A 127 26.18 -24.04 36.77
N GLY A 128 27.35 -24.66 36.81
CA GLY A 128 27.50 -26.09 37.11
C GLY A 128 27.87 -26.98 35.92
N SER A 129 29.16 -27.02 35.59
CA SER A 129 29.89 -28.25 35.22
C SER A 129 31.32 -28.08 35.70
#